data_AF-A0A1S6H8F0-F1
#
_entry.id   AF-A0A1S6H8F0-F1
#
_cell.length_a   1.000
_cell.length_b   1.000
_cell.length_c   1.000
_cell.angle_alpha   90.00
_cell.angle_beta   90.00
_cell.angle_gamma   90.00
#
_symmetry.space_group_name_H-M   'P 1'
#
loop_
_entity.id
_entity.type
_entity.pdbx_description
1 polymer ?
#
loop_
_entity_poly.entity_id
_entity_poly.type
_entity_poly.pdbx_seq_one_letter_code
_entity_poly.pdbx_strand_id
1 'polypeptide(L)'
;MTDKTHIEKEKDLRSPQRVPEQERVEDEVIVKEIDKSEFQKESKQRKEEKIGIAYVLSTSNNTIVHITDMAGNTISRVSGGMVTKHARMKSNPTIAMFVAKKVAERARDLGFTSLYVRMKGRTGDTTGPGAHAAVKALSKEGFNIINILDATKFPRGGPKKKGGRRGRRV
;
A
#
# COMPACT_ATOMS: atom_id res chain seq x y z
N MET A 1 36.87 -40.07 -57.63
CA MET A 1 37.37 -40.96 -56.56
C MET A 1 36.68 -40.57 -55.25
N THR A 2 35.47 -41.06 -55.04
CA THR A 2 34.84 -41.18 -53.71
C THR A 2 33.99 -42.44 -53.79
N ASP A 3 34.49 -43.45 -53.10
CA ASP A 3 34.10 -44.84 -53.15
C ASP A 3 33.16 -45.16 -51.97
N LYS A 4 32.30 -46.17 -52.20
CA LYS A 4 31.62 -47.04 -51.21
C LYS A 4 30.38 -46.46 -50.53
N THR A 5 29.27 -47.17 -50.33
CA THR A 5 28.77 -48.53 -50.64
C THR A 5 27.37 -48.60 -50.00
N HIS A 6 26.39 -49.24 -50.67
CA HIS A 6 25.42 -50.23 -50.11
C HIS A 6 24.58 -49.89 -48.84
N ILE A 7 23.34 -50.33 -48.60
CA ILE A 7 22.49 -51.43 -49.07
C ILE A 7 21.06 -51.13 -48.56
N GLU A 8 20.05 -51.60 -49.29
CA GLU A 8 18.61 -51.53 -48.99
C GLU A 8 18.14 -52.55 -47.93
N LYS A 9 16.84 -52.43 -47.55
CA LYS A 9 15.91 -53.43 -46.95
C LYS A 9 15.80 -53.39 -45.42
N GLU A 10 14.64 -53.54 -44.77
CA GLU A 10 13.23 -53.69 -45.14
C GLU A 10 12.40 -53.52 -43.83
N LYS A 11 11.11 -53.19 -44.00
CA LYS A 11 9.94 -53.19 -43.07
C LYS A 11 10.13 -53.61 -41.61
N ASP A 12 9.42 -52.92 -40.71
CA ASP A 12 8.54 -53.57 -39.73
C ASP A 12 7.56 -52.58 -39.06
N LEU A 13 6.29 -52.97 -39.00
CA LEU A 13 5.27 -52.35 -38.16
C LEU A 13 5.64 -52.51 -36.68
N ARG A 14 5.65 -51.42 -35.90
CA ARG A 14 5.53 -51.49 -34.43
C ARG A 14 4.54 -50.45 -33.92
N SER A 15 3.53 -50.96 -33.23
CA SER A 15 2.45 -50.31 -32.48
C SER A 15 2.90 -49.12 -31.60
N PRO A 16 2.00 -48.17 -31.28
CA PRO A 16 2.29 -47.18 -30.24
C PRO A 16 2.58 -47.92 -28.93
N GLN A 17 3.79 -47.76 -28.40
CA GLN A 17 4.15 -48.34 -27.11
C GLN A 17 3.20 -47.76 -26.05
N ARG A 18 2.46 -48.65 -25.39
CA ARG A 18 1.61 -48.34 -24.25
C ARG A 18 2.55 -48.03 -23.09
N VAL A 19 2.77 -46.73 -22.82
CA VAL A 19 3.50 -46.23 -21.64
C VAL A 19 2.96 -46.93 -20.39
N PRO A 20 3.83 -47.45 -19.49
CA PRO A 20 3.42 -48.24 -18.34
C PRO A 20 2.43 -47.47 -17.44
N GLU A 21 1.40 -48.16 -16.97
CA GLU A 21 0.32 -47.58 -16.15
C GLU A 21 0.83 -47.00 -14.81
N GLN A 22 2.03 -47.38 -14.37
CA GLN A 22 2.63 -46.91 -13.12
C GLN A 22 3.05 -45.43 -13.16
N GLU A 23 3.62 -44.94 -14.26
CA GLU A 23 4.00 -43.51 -14.39
C GLU A 23 2.76 -42.60 -14.40
N ARG A 24 1.64 -43.07 -14.98
CA ARG A 24 0.36 -42.32 -14.96
C ARG A 24 -0.23 -42.19 -13.56
N VAL A 25 -0.07 -43.21 -12.73
CA VAL A 25 -0.54 -43.19 -11.34
C VAL A 25 0.32 -42.25 -10.51
N GLU A 26 1.64 -42.22 -10.74
CA GLU A 26 2.56 -41.28 -10.08
C GLU A 26 2.24 -39.83 -10.48
N ASP A 27 2.04 -39.55 -11.76
CA ASP A 27 1.66 -38.22 -12.26
C ASP A 27 0.30 -37.77 -11.70
N GLU A 28 -0.71 -38.65 -11.63
CA GLU A 28 -2.00 -38.32 -11.04
C GLU A 28 -1.93 -38.05 -9.53
N VAL A 29 -1.05 -38.75 -8.80
CA VAL A 29 -0.85 -38.54 -7.35
C VAL A 29 -0.13 -37.20 -7.12
N ILE A 30 0.86 -36.87 -7.96
CA ILE A 30 1.57 -35.58 -7.91
C ILE A 30 0.61 -34.42 -8.21
N VAL A 31 -0.26 -34.54 -9.22
CA VAL A 31 -1.26 -33.51 -9.55
C VAL A 31 -2.26 -33.34 -8.40
N LYS A 32 -2.73 -34.43 -7.78
CA LYS A 32 -3.63 -34.38 -6.62
C LYS A 32 -2.97 -33.78 -5.37
N GLU A 33 -1.66 -33.93 -5.20
CA GLU A 33 -0.91 -33.29 -4.12
C GLU A 33 -0.69 -31.80 -4.36
N ILE A 34 -0.41 -31.40 -5.61
CA ILE A 34 -0.30 -29.99 -6.02
C ILE A 34 -1.65 -29.28 -5.80
N ASP A 35 -2.76 -29.86 -6.25
CA ASP A 35 -4.10 -29.30 -6.08
C ASP A 35 -4.50 -29.13 -4.60
N LYS A 36 -4.17 -30.11 -3.75
CA LYS A 36 -4.42 -30.02 -2.30
C LYS A 36 -3.53 -28.96 -1.64
N SER A 37 -2.29 -28.81 -2.11
CA SER A 37 -1.35 -27.80 -1.59
C SER A 37 -1.76 -26.38 -2.00
N GLU A 38 -2.36 -26.22 -3.18
CA GLU A 38 -2.93 -24.96 -3.65
C GLU A 38 -4.21 -24.62 -2.88
N PHE A 39 -5.10 -25.59 -2.66
CA PHE A 39 -6.33 -25.39 -1.90
C PHE A 39 -6.09 -25.07 -0.41
N GLN A 40 -5.05 -25.66 0.20
CA GLN A 40 -4.64 -25.35 1.58
C GLN A 40 -3.94 -23.98 1.71
N LYS A 41 -3.35 -23.45 0.63
CA LYS A 41 -2.85 -22.06 0.60
C LYS A 41 -4.00 -21.05 0.55
N GLU A 42 -5.11 -21.38 -0.09
CA GLU A 42 -6.30 -20.52 -0.14
C GLU A 42 -7.08 -20.48 1.19
N SER A 43 -7.03 -21.55 2.00
CA SER A 43 -7.68 -21.61 3.31
C SER A 43 -6.90 -20.93 4.44
N LYS A 44 -5.84 -20.16 4.13
CA LYS A 44 -5.15 -19.30 5.11
C LYS A 44 -6.15 -18.25 5.60
N GLN A 45 -6.73 -18.51 6.77
CA GLN A 45 -7.69 -17.70 7.52
C GLN A 45 -7.70 -16.24 7.05
N ARG A 46 -8.82 -15.80 6.47
CA ARG A 46 -9.09 -14.39 6.20
C ARG A 46 -9.02 -13.66 7.53
N LYS A 47 -7.85 -13.09 7.84
CA LYS A 47 -7.68 -12.20 8.99
C LYS A 47 -8.71 -11.09 8.80
N GLU A 48 -9.55 -10.86 9.80
CA GLU A 48 -10.51 -9.77 9.78
C GLU A 48 -9.75 -8.47 9.51
N GLU A 49 -10.02 -7.85 8.36
CA GLU A 49 -9.39 -6.59 7.99
C GLU A 49 -9.98 -5.48 8.85
N LYS A 50 -9.17 -4.95 9.78
CA LYS A 50 -9.55 -3.75 10.52
C LYS A 50 -9.29 -2.52 9.67
N ILE A 51 -10.38 -1.82 9.37
CA ILE A 51 -10.37 -0.62 8.55
C ILE A 51 -10.35 0.62 9.45
N GLY A 52 -9.43 1.55 9.16
CA GLY A 52 -9.32 2.83 9.84
C GLY A 52 -9.40 4.03 8.90
N ILE A 53 -9.39 5.23 9.49
CA ILE A 53 -9.32 6.50 8.76
C ILE A 53 -8.03 7.23 9.17
N ALA A 54 -7.20 7.59 8.20
CA ALA A 54 -6.02 8.42 8.37
C ALA A 54 -6.31 9.87 7.97
N TYR A 55 -6.40 10.74 8.96
CA TYR A 55 -6.47 12.19 8.76
C TYR A 55 -5.05 12.77 8.66
N VAL A 56 -4.74 13.34 7.49
CA VAL A 56 -3.45 14.00 7.22
C VAL A 56 -3.69 15.50 7.11
N LEU A 57 -3.40 16.24 8.17
CA LEU A 57 -3.42 17.69 8.16
C LEU A 57 -2.03 18.21 7.75
N SER A 58 -1.96 18.87 6.60
CA SER A 58 -0.71 19.42 6.08
C SER A 58 -0.85 20.92 5.85
N THR A 59 -0.14 21.69 6.67
CA THR A 59 -0.06 23.16 6.57
C THR A 59 1.37 23.59 6.27
N SER A 60 1.57 24.85 5.89
CA SER A 60 2.92 25.41 5.67
C SER A 60 3.83 25.30 6.89
N ASN A 61 3.26 25.22 8.10
CA ASN A 61 3.99 25.30 9.36
C ASN A 61 4.12 23.96 10.07
N ASN A 62 3.22 23.01 9.80
CA ASN A 62 3.21 21.72 10.49
C ASN A 62 2.46 20.66 9.69
N THR A 63 2.89 19.41 9.86
CA THR A 63 2.18 18.21 9.37
C THR A 63 1.75 17.38 10.57
N ILE A 64 0.48 16.98 10.60
CA ILE A 64 -0.10 16.15 11.66
C ILE A 64 -0.77 14.95 11.00
N VAL A 65 -0.40 13.75 11.45
CA VAL A 65 -1.04 12.51 11.03
C VAL A 65 -1.80 11.95 12.24
N HIS A 66 -3.05 11.63 12.01
CA HIS A 66 -3.98 11.16 13.02
C HIS A 66 -4.76 9.99 12.46
N ILE A 67 -4.60 8.81 13.06
CA ILE A 67 -5.36 7.62 12.67
C ILE A 67 -6.46 7.39 13.70
N THR A 68 -7.65 7.13 13.18
CA THR A 68 -8.84 6.78 13.95
C THR A 68 -9.48 5.51 13.45
N ASP A 69 -10.38 4.96 14.26
CA ASP A 69 -11.35 3.97 13.80
C ASP A 69 -12.40 4.63 12.88
N MET A 70 -13.28 3.82 12.27
CA MET A 70 -14.43 4.32 11.51
C MET A 70 -15.39 5.17 12.36
N ALA A 71 -15.52 4.86 13.65
CA ALA A 71 -16.32 5.62 14.61
C ALA A 71 -15.68 6.95 15.05
N GLY A 72 -14.40 7.20 14.71
CA GLY A 72 -13.68 8.42 15.09
C GLY A 72 -12.91 8.34 16.41
N ASN A 73 -12.85 7.17 17.06
CA ASN A 73 -11.99 6.94 18.22
C ASN A 73 -10.52 7.08 17.82
N THR A 74 -9.75 7.83 18.61
CA THR A 74 -8.34 8.11 18.30
C THR A 74 -7.45 6.95 18.67
N ILE A 75 -6.70 6.46 17.69
CA ILE A 75 -5.72 5.40 17.88
C ILE A 75 -4.35 6.01 18.14
N SER A 76 -3.89 6.82 17.20
CA SER A 76 -2.57 7.42 17.26
C SER A 76 -2.57 8.79 16.61
N ARG A 77 -1.88 9.74 17.26
CA ARG A 77 -1.72 11.10 16.77
C ARG A 77 -0.28 11.53 16.96
N VAL A 78 0.37 11.96 15.88
CA VAL A 78 1.73 12.51 15.95
C VAL A 78 1.81 13.73 15.04
N SER A 79 2.56 14.73 15.48
CA SER A 79 2.84 15.94 14.71
C SER A 79 4.33 16.06 14.37
N GLY A 80 4.67 16.83 13.34
CA GLY A 80 6.05 17.10 12.97
C GLY A 80 6.87 17.69 14.12
N GLY A 81 6.24 18.52 14.96
CA GLY A 81 6.86 19.07 16.17
C GLY A 81 7.26 18.04 17.23
N MET A 82 6.65 16.84 17.24
CA MET A 82 7.06 15.75 18.16
C MET A 82 8.25 14.95 17.62
N VAL A 83 8.54 15.06 16.33
CA VAL A 83 9.62 14.33 15.67
C VAL A 83 10.88 15.20 15.55
N THR A 84 10.72 16.49 15.27
CA THR A 84 11.84 17.41 15.09
C THR A 84 12.01 18.40 16.22
N LYS A 85 13.27 18.62 16.61
CA LYS A 85 13.65 19.74 17.48
C LYS A 85 13.61 21.09 16.77
N HIS A 86 13.88 21.13 15.46
CA HIS A 86 13.91 22.38 14.68
C HIS A 86 12.52 22.86 14.28
N ALA A 87 12.16 24.08 14.68
CA ALA A 87 10.84 24.64 14.40
C ALA A 87 10.52 24.81 12.91
N ARG A 88 11.52 25.15 12.08
CA ARG A 88 11.36 25.35 10.64
C ARG A 88 11.06 24.07 9.85
N MET A 89 11.46 22.91 10.37
CA MET A 89 11.39 21.64 9.63
C MET A 89 10.07 20.88 9.85
N LYS A 90 9.16 21.41 10.68
CA LYS A 90 7.92 20.74 11.10
C LYS A 90 6.98 20.35 9.95
N SER A 91 6.98 21.11 8.85
CA SER A 91 6.17 20.86 7.65
C SER A 91 6.93 20.17 6.51
N ASN A 92 8.23 19.92 6.68
CA ASN A 92 9.07 19.37 5.62
C ASN A 92 8.63 17.93 5.27
N PRO A 93 8.55 17.54 3.99
CA PRO A 93 8.14 16.19 3.58
C PRO A 93 8.95 15.07 4.23
N THR A 94 10.25 15.26 4.46
CA THR A 94 11.09 14.24 5.13
C THR A 94 10.58 13.95 6.54
N ILE A 95 10.14 14.97 7.26
CA ILE A 95 9.59 14.85 8.61
C ILE A 95 8.21 14.22 8.59
N ALA A 96 7.40 14.55 7.58
CA ALA A 96 6.10 13.91 7.39
C ALA A 96 6.20 12.39 7.23
N MET A 97 7.26 11.89 6.57
CA MET A 97 7.53 10.45 6.47
C MET A 97 7.81 9.82 7.83
N PHE A 98 8.67 10.45 8.66
CA PHE A 98 8.95 9.96 10.01
C PHE A 98 7.72 10.03 10.93
N VAL A 99 6.88 11.05 10.79
CA VAL A 99 5.60 11.16 11.51
C VAL A 99 4.69 9.99 11.12
N ALA A 100 4.51 9.74 9.82
CA ALA A 100 3.69 8.64 9.31
C ALA A 100 4.18 7.29 9.84
N LYS A 101 5.50 7.05 9.85
CA LYS A 101 6.10 5.83 10.39
C LYS A 101 5.77 5.59 11.86
N LYS A 102 5.92 6.61 12.72
CA LYS A 102 5.60 6.48 14.16
C LYS A 102 4.12 6.21 14.43
N VAL A 103 3.24 6.77 13.61
CA VAL A 103 1.79 6.56 13.70
C VAL A 103 1.42 5.16 13.19
N ALA A 104 2.08 4.73 12.11
CA ALA A 104 1.93 3.43 11.48
C ALA A 104 2.34 2.27 12.39
N GLU A 105 3.44 2.40 13.14
CA GLU A 105 3.88 1.40 14.13
C GLU A 105 2.76 1.12 15.13
N ARG A 106 2.23 2.15 15.80
CA ARG A 106 1.14 2.00 16.79
C ARG A 106 -0.15 1.45 16.19
N ALA A 107 -0.49 1.81 14.96
CA ALA A 107 -1.68 1.30 14.28
C ALA A 107 -1.52 -0.17 13.86
N ARG A 108 -0.31 -0.60 13.50
CA ARG A 108 -0.01 -2.01 13.21
C ARG A 108 -0.09 -2.87 14.47
N ASP A 109 0.39 -2.37 15.60
CA ASP A 109 0.30 -3.09 16.89
C ASP A 109 -1.16 -3.44 17.27
N LEU A 110 -2.11 -2.60 16.86
CA LEU A 110 -3.55 -2.80 17.10
C LEU A 110 -4.27 -3.59 16.00
N GLY A 111 -3.55 -3.96 14.94
CA GLY A 111 -4.03 -4.83 13.87
C GLY A 111 -4.76 -4.14 12.72
N PHE A 112 -4.55 -2.83 12.50
CA PHE A 112 -5.12 -2.16 11.33
C PHE A 112 -4.40 -2.58 10.05
N THR A 113 -5.18 -2.92 9.02
CA THR A 113 -4.66 -3.39 7.73
C THR A 113 -4.93 -2.39 6.62
N SER A 114 -6.11 -1.77 6.63
CA SER A 114 -6.59 -0.94 5.53
C SER A 114 -6.99 0.45 6.04
N LEU A 115 -6.70 1.50 5.27
CA LEU A 115 -6.93 2.89 5.66
C LEU A 115 -7.65 3.69 4.56
N TYR A 116 -8.65 4.47 4.98
CA TYR A 116 -9.18 5.61 4.21
C TYR A 116 -8.37 6.85 4.53
N VAL A 117 -7.80 7.49 3.51
CA VAL A 117 -6.96 8.67 3.70
C VAL A 117 -7.77 9.94 3.44
N ARG A 118 -7.80 10.84 4.41
CA ARG A 118 -8.40 12.18 4.30
C ARG A 118 -7.32 13.24 4.46
N MET A 119 -6.92 13.84 3.35
CA MET A 119 -5.93 14.91 3.30
C MET A 119 -6.63 16.24 3.57
N LYS A 120 -6.01 17.13 4.34
CA LYS A 120 -6.61 18.42 4.66
C LYS A 120 -5.55 19.52 4.73
N GLY A 121 -5.78 20.59 3.98
CA GLY A 121 -5.07 21.86 4.10
C GLY A 121 -5.70 22.81 5.14
N ARG A 122 -5.13 24.01 5.24
CA ARG A 122 -5.81 25.11 5.94
C ARG A 122 -7.01 25.56 5.11
N THR A 123 -8.06 26.08 5.74
CA THR A 123 -9.27 26.54 5.04
C THR A 123 -8.92 27.50 3.90
N GLY A 124 -9.29 27.14 2.67
CA GLY A 124 -9.05 27.91 1.45
C GLY A 124 -7.61 27.91 0.93
N ASP A 125 -6.68 27.20 1.58
CA ASP A 125 -5.33 26.97 1.09
C ASP A 125 -5.24 25.54 0.54
N THR A 126 -4.35 25.29 -0.41
CA THR A 126 -4.09 23.93 -0.89
C THR A 126 -3.38 23.09 0.16
N THR A 127 -3.47 21.77 -0.01
CA THR A 127 -2.80 20.80 0.84
C THR A 127 -1.27 21.03 0.83
N GLY A 128 -0.65 21.15 2.02
CA GLY A 128 0.78 21.47 2.15
C GLY A 128 1.73 20.36 1.71
N PRO A 129 3.05 20.63 1.62
CA PRO A 129 4.05 19.74 1.01
C PRO A 129 4.22 18.39 1.71
N GLY A 130 3.92 18.31 3.01
CA GLY A 130 4.02 17.08 3.79
C GLY A 130 2.93 16.04 3.53
N ALA A 131 1.88 16.38 2.78
CA ALA A 131 0.71 15.52 2.72
C ALA A 131 0.91 14.28 1.87
N HIS A 132 1.32 14.45 0.60
CA HIS A 132 1.60 13.32 -0.29
C HIS A 132 2.76 12.47 0.23
N ALA A 133 3.75 13.09 0.89
CA ALA A 133 4.84 12.38 1.55
C ALA A 133 4.35 11.46 2.69
N ALA A 134 3.40 11.93 3.50
CA ALA A 134 2.80 11.11 4.56
C ALA A 134 2.00 9.93 3.99
N VAL A 135 1.21 10.15 2.94
CA VAL A 135 0.43 9.09 2.28
C VAL A 135 1.36 8.02 1.68
N LYS A 136 2.41 8.45 0.98
CA LYS A 136 3.44 7.54 0.44
C LYS A 136 4.13 6.74 1.54
N ALA A 137 4.41 7.36 2.68
CA ALA A 137 4.99 6.66 3.82
C ALA A 137 4.03 5.65 4.44
N LEU A 138 2.74 5.97 4.59
CA LEU A 138 1.73 5.01 5.08
C LEU A 138 1.61 3.79 4.16
N SER A 139 1.64 3.99 2.84
CA SER A 139 1.68 2.87 1.89
C SER A 139 2.96 2.02 2.05
N LYS A 140 4.12 2.67 2.23
CA LYS A 140 5.40 1.99 2.46
C LYS A 140 5.42 1.15 3.75
N GLU A 141 4.69 1.57 4.78
CA GLU A 141 4.60 0.83 6.05
C GLU A 141 3.66 -0.38 5.99
N GLY A 142 3.00 -0.61 4.85
CA GLY A 142 2.22 -1.82 4.58
C GLY A 142 0.71 -1.69 4.77
N PHE A 143 0.17 -0.46 4.86
CA PHE A 143 -1.28 -0.26 4.86
C PHE A 143 -1.86 -0.28 3.45
N ASN A 144 -2.99 -0.97 3.29
CA ASN A 144 -3.78 -0.94 2.06
C ASN A 144 -4.59 0.37 2.03
N ILE A 145 -4.26 1.27 1.10
CA ILE A 145 -4.97 2.54 0.94
C ILE A 145 -6.19 2.31 0.05
N ILE A 146 -7.39 2.41 0.62
CA ILE A 146 -8.64 2.16 -0.12
C ILE A 146 -9.03 3.37 -0.97
N ASN A 147 -9.01 4.57 -0.36
CA ASN A 147 -9.39 5.81 -1.03
C ASN A 147 -8.58 6.97 -0.46
N ILE A 148 -8.31 7.95 -1.30
CA ILE A 148 -7.65 9.21 -0.96
C ILE A 148 -8.63 10.33 -1.29
N LEU A 149 -9.07 11.06 -0.25
CA LEU A 149 -9.98 12.18 -0.40
C LEU A 149 -9.33 13.47 0.11
N ASP A 150 -9.41 14.54 -0.68
CA ASP A 150 -9.08 15.89 -0.20
C ASP A 150 -10.30 16.47 0.54
N ALA A 151 -10.19 16.56 1.86
CA ALA A 151 -11.19 17.08 2.79
C ALA A 151 -10.94 18.55 3.15
N THR A 152 -10.18 19.29 2.33
CA THR A 152 -9.94 20.72 2.52
C THR A 152 -11.24 21.50 2.42
N LYS A 153 -11.49 22.36 3.41
CA LYS A 153 -12.72 23.15 3.48
C LYS A 153 -12.58 24.40 2.61
N PHE A 154 -13.47 24.54 1.64
CA PHE A 154 -13.61 25.75 0.84
C PHE A 154 -14.77 26.60 1.35
N PRO A 155 -14.52 27.85 1.80
CA PRO A 155 -15.59 28.73 2.26
C PRO A 155 -16.36 29.29 1.05
N ARG A 156 -17.70 29.26 1.10
CA ARG A 156 -18.60 29.89 0.10
C ARG A 156 -18.74 31.41 0.27
N GLY A 157 -17.76 32.04 0.94
CA GLY A 157 -17.84 33.36 1.54
C GLY A 157 -17.32 33.32 2.99
N GLY A 158 -16.84 34.43 3.52
CA GLY A 158 -16.28 34.45 4.87
C GLY A 158 -15.65 35.77 5.29
N PRO A 159 -15.13 35.85 6.51
CA PRO A 159 -14.48 37.05 7.02
C PRO A 159 -13.27 37.42 6.17
N LYS A 160 -12.94 38.72 6.15
CA LYS A 160 -11.81 39.27 5.41
C LYS A 160 -10.50 38.56 5.81
N LYS A 161 -9.71 38.13 4.82
CA LYS A 161 -8.40 37.47 5.04
C LYS A 161 -7.43 38.41 5.76
N LYS A 162 -6.51 37.82 6.54
CA LYS A 162 -5.42 38.55 7.23
C LYS A 162 -4.48 39.22 6.21
N GLY A 163 -3.96 40.41 6.53
CA GLY A 163 -3.04 41.17 5.66
C GLY A 163 -3.59 42.51 5.14
N GLY A 164 -4.84 42.87 5.47
CA GLY A 164 -5.42 44.15 5.06
C GLY A 164 -5.60 44.28 3.55
N ARG A 165 -5.79 45.50 3.04
CA ARG A 165 -6.01 45.77 1.60
C ARG A 165 -4.77 45.49 0.74
N ARG A 166 -3.59 45.78 1.28
CA ARG A 166 -2.30 45.68 0.56
C ARG A 166 -1.61 44.33 0.73
N GLY A 167 -2.15 43.43 1.55
CA GLY A 167 -1.53 42.14 1.86
C GLY A 167 -0.29 42.25 2.76
N ARG A 168 0.42 41.13 2.88
CA ARG A 168 1.69 41.06 3.63
C ARG A 168 2.80 41.69 2.79
N ARG A 169 3.41 42.77 3.29
CA ARG A 169 4.63 43.38 2.75
C ARG A 169 5.79 42.90 3.60
N VAL A 170 6.67 42.10 3.01
CA VAL A 170 7.95 41.65 3.58
C VAL A 170 9.08 42.28 2.79
#